data_AF-A0A554IYT7-F1
#
_entry.id   AF-A0A554IYT7-F1
#
_cell.length_a   1.000
_cell.length_b   1.000
_cell.length_c   1.000
_cell.angle_alpha   90.00
_cell.angle_beta   90.00
_cell.angle_gamma   90.00
#
_symmetry.space_group_name_H-M   'P 1'
#
loop_
_entity.id
_entity.type
_entity.pdbx_description
1 polymer ?
#
loop_
_entity_poly.entity_id
_entity_poly.type
_entity_poly.pdbx_seq_one_letter_code
_entity_poly.pdbx_strand_id
1 'polypeptide(L)' 'ELGLNLPLTGFFGLLTENAVKAFQLKYSEQILAPWGITQPTGYVYKTTQRWINLSHCSSLNIPMPDLSN' A
#
# COMPACT_ATOMS: atom_id res chain seq x y z
N GLU A 1 -11.60 3.42 6.15
CA GLU A 1 -11.02 4.16 5.00
C GLU A 1 -11.31 3.58 3.61
N LEU A 2 -11.48 2.26 3.43
CA LEU A 2 -12.01 1.66 2.18
C LEU A 2 -13.33 0.88 2.37
N GLY A 3 -13.75 0.61 3.61
CA GLY A 3 -15.03 -0.05 3.91
C GLY A 3 -15.13 -1.51 3.48
N LEU A 4 -14.00 -2.17 3.20
CA LEU A 4 -13.97 -3.56 2.73
C LEU A 4 -14.18 -4.53 3.90
N ASN A 5 -14.90 -5.63 3.64
CA ASN A 5 -15.04 -6.75 4.56
C ASN A 5 -14.19 -7.93 4.05
N LEU A 6 -12.99 -8.11 4.62
CA LEU A 6 -12.04 -9.15 4.22
C LEU A 6 -11.91 -10.20 5.32
N PRO A 7 -11.88 -11.50 4.97
CA PRO A 7 -11.63 -12.55 5.95
C PRO A 7 -10.17 -12.51 6.43
N LEU A 8 -9.96 -12.60 7.75
CA LEU A 8 -8.64 -12.65 8.37
C LEU A 8 -8.09 -14.08 8.37
N THR A 9 -7.50 -14.50 7.26
CA THR A 9 -7.04 -15.88 7.06
C THR A 9 -5.53 -16.07 7.20
N GLY A 10 -4.76 -14.99 7.23
CA GLY A 10 -3.29 -15.03 7.11
C GLY A 10 -2.79 -15.38 5.70
N PHE A 11 -3.69 -15.62 4.74
CA PHE A 11 -3.35 -15.91 3.35
C PHE A 11 -3.50 -14.66 2.48
N PHE A 12 -2.48 -14.34 1.70
CA PHE A 12 -2.54 -13.28 0.69
C PHE A 12 -3.17 -13.82 -0.60
N GLY A 13 -4.49 -13.80 -0.66
CA GLY A 13 -5.26 -14.21 -1.84
C GLY A 13 -5.80 -13.04 -2.66
N LEU A 14 -6.61 -13.36 -3.68
CA LEU A 14 -7.18 -12.39 -4.63
C LEU A 14 -7.93 -11.24 -3.94
N LEU A 15 -8.65 -11.51 -2.85
CA LEU A 15 -9.38 -10.46 -2.11
C LEU A 15 -8.41 -9.46 -1.47
N THR A 16 -7.31 -9.95 -0.88
CA THR A 16 -6.26 -9.10 -0.29
C THR A 16 -5.53 -8.32 -1.36
N GLU A 17 -5.19 -8.96 -2.49
CA GLU A 17 -4.55 -8.31 -3.62
C GLU A 17 -5.40 -7.15 -4.18
N ASN A 18 -6.71 -7.38 -4.38
CA ASN A 18 -7.65 -6.36 -4.84
C ASN A 18 -7.79 -5.21 -3.82
N ALA A 19 -7.79 -5.54 -2.53
CA ALA A 19 -7.80 -4.52 -1.48
C ALA A 19 -6.52 -3.67 -1.48
N VAL A 20 -5.35 -4.29 -1.69
CA VAL A 20 -4.09 -3.57 -1.84
C VAL A 20 -4.12 -2.69 -3.09
N LYS A 21 -4.66 -3.17 -4.21
CA LYS A 21 -4.82 -2.35 -5.43
C LYS A 21 -5.70 -1.12 -5.18
N ALA A 22 -6.83 -1.29 -4.51
CA ALA A 22 -7.71 -0.18 -4.13
C ALA A 22 -7.01 0.82 -3.18
N PHE A 23 -6.21 0.32 -2.23
CA PHE A 23 -5.42 1.15 -1.33
C PHE A 23 -4.35 1.95 -2.06
N GLN A 24 -3.61 1.31 -2.97
CA GLN A 24 -2.61 1.94 -3.81
C GLN A 24 -3.20 3.05 -4.68
N LEU A 25 -4.39 2.83 -5.26
CA LEU A 25 -5.10 3.86 -6.02
C LEU A 25 -5.51 5.04 -5.14
N LYS A 26 -6.06 4.76 -3.96
CA LYS A 26 -6.51 5.80 -3.02
C LYS A 26 -5.36 6.72 -2.59
N TYR A 27 -4.16 6.17 -2.39
CA TYR A 27 -2.97 6.90 -1.95
C TYR A 27 -1.89 6.91 -3.05
N SER A 28 -2.33 7.12 -4.30
CA SER A 28 -1.48 7.03 -5.50
C SER A 28 -0.29 8.00 -5.45
N GLU A 29 -0.46 9.20 -4.92
CA GLU A 29 0.62 10.18 -4.76
C GLU A 29 1.73 9.69 -3.82
N GLN A 30 1.38 8.99 -2.74
CA GLN A 30 2.35 8.53 -1.75
C GLN A 30 2.95 7.17 -2.11
N ILE A 31 2.20 6.35 -2.86
CA ILE A 31 2.56 4.96 -3.13
C ILE A 31 3.05 4.74 -4.55
N LEU A 32 2.33 5.22 -5.56
CA LEU A 32 2.54 4.89 -6.99
C LEU A 32 3.40 5.94 -7.71
N ALA A 33 3.11 7.23 -7.49
CA ALA A 33 3.84 8.34 -8.12
C ALA A 33 5.37 8.30 -7.91
N PRO A 34 5.91 7.85 -6.74
CA PRO A 34 7.34 7.71 -6.57
C PRO A 34 8.01 6.74 -7.53
N TRP A 35 7.28 5.74 -8.01
CA TRP A 35 7.75 4.78 -9.00
C TRP A 35 7.47 5.23 -10.44
N GLY A 36 6.83 6.39 -10.63
CA GLY A 36 6.40 6.86 -11.96
C GLY A 36 5.27 6.03 -12.58
N ILE A 37 4.51 5.28 -11.77
CA ILE A 37 3.40 4.46 -12.25
C ILE A 37 2.05 5.03 -11.78
N THR A 38 1.01 4.74 -12.55
CA THR A 38 -0.38 5.14 -12.22
C THR A 38 -1.29 3.94 -11.99
N GLN A 39 -0.89 2.75 -12.45
CA GLN A 39 -1.64 1.52 -12.26
C GLN A 39 -1.20 0.81 -10.97
N PRO A 40 -2.15 0.29 -10.17
CA PRO A 40 -1.83 -0.43 -8.95
C PRO A 40 -1.29 -1.82 -9.28
N THR A 41 -0.33 -2.29 -8.48
CA THR A 41 0.33 -3.58 -8.67
C THR A 41 -0.28 -4.69 -7.83
N GLY A 42 -0.90 -4.34 -6.68
CA GLY A 42 -1.32 -5.31 -5.66
C GLY A 42 -0.19 -5.78 -4.75
N TYR A 43 1.06 -5.34 -4.97
CA TYR A 43 2.19 -5.71 -4.12
C TYR A 43 2.34 -4.78 -2.91
N VAL A 44 2.46 -5.39 -1.73
CA VAL A 44 2.88 -4.70 -0.50
C VAL A 44 4.40 -4.67 -0.42
N TYR A 45 5.01 -3.77 -1.18
CA TYR A 45 6.46 -3.53 -1.18
C TYR A 45 6.81 -2.22 -0.47
N LYS A 46 7.96 -1.61 -0.78
CA LYS A 46 8.56 -0.48 -0.04
C LYS A 46 7.58 0.69 0.23
N THR A 47 7.01 1.31 -0.80
CA THR A 47 6.15 2.49 -0.62
C THR A 47 4.76 2.14 -0.08
N THR A 48 4.17 1.01 -0.49
CA THR A 48 2.91 0.50 0.07
C THR A 48 3.03 0.22 1.57
N GLN A 49 4.06 -0.53 1.98
CA GLN A 49 4.31 -0.87 3.38
C GLN A 49 4.58 0.39 4.22
N ARG A 50 5.39 1.31 3.71
CA ARG A 50 5.63 2.61 4.36
C ARG A 50 4.32 3.34 4.65
N TRP A 51 3.43 3.44 3.65
CA TRP A 51 2.19 4.18 3.82
C TRP A 51 1.19 3.47 4.75
N ILE A 52 1.12 2.14 4.72
CA ILE A 52 0.35 1.36 5.71
C ILE A 52 0.80 1.72 7.14
N ASN A 53 2.11 1.71 7.40
CA ASN A 53 2.64 2.01 8.73
C ASN A 53 2.36 3.45 9.15
N LEU A 54 2.55 4.42 8.25
CA LEU A 54 2.29 5.84 8.55
C LEU A 54 0.80 6.16 8.72
N SER A 55 -0.10 5.45 8.02
CA SER A 55 -1.55 5.65 8.13
C SER A 55 -2.10 5.26 9.50
N HIS A 56 -1.45 4.30 10.19
CA HIS A 56 -1.83 3.90 11.55
C HIS A 56 -0.97 4.54 12.64
N CYS A 57 0.31 4.81 12.36
CA CYS A 57 1.29 5.30 13.31
C CYS A 57 2.12 6.43 12.68
N SER A 58 1.50 7.59 12.45
CA SER A 58 2.14 8.74 11.80
C SER A 58 3.37 9.27 12.56
N SER A 59 3.41 9.09 13.88
CA SER A 59 4.54 9.46 14.74
C SER A 59 5.85 8.72 14.45
N LEU A 60 5.80 7.59 13.72
CA LEU A 60 7.00 6.86 13.31
C LEU A 60 7.86 7.65 12.32
N ASN A 61 7.27 8.65 11.64
CA ASN A 61 7.96 9.54 10.70
C ASN A 61 8.89 8.79 9.71
N ILE A 62 8.40 7.68 9.16
CA ILE A 62 9.20 6.79 8.31
C ILE A 62 9.61 7.56 7.04
N PRO A 63 10.92 7.70 6.75
CA PRO A 63 11.37 8.42 5.57
C PRO A 63 11.01 7.66 4.29
N MET A 64 11.10 8.35 3.16
CA MET A 64 10.93 7.72 1.85
C MET A 64 12.01 6.66 1.63
N PRO A 65 11.69 5.44 1.18
CA PRO A 65 12.68 4.38 1.01
C PRO A 65 13.49 4.62 -0.28
N ASP A 66 14.69 4.04 -0.34
CA ASP A 66 15.44 3.93 -1.60
C ASP A 66 14.65 3.06 -2.60
N LEU A 67 14.44 3.59 -3.80
CA LEU A 67 13.66 2.96 -4.87
C LEU A 67 14.52 2.10 -5.81
N SER A 68 15.83 2.02 -5.58
CA SER A 68 16.69 1.07 -6.27
C SER A 68 16.29 -0.39 -5.95
N ASN A 69 16.59 -1.31 -6.87
CA ASN A 69 16.34 -2.75 -6.69
C ASN A 69 17.53 -3.44 -5.99
#